data_AF-A0A1R1BN82-F1
#
_entry.id   AF-A0A1R1BN82-F1
#
_cell.length_a   1.000
_cell.length_b   1.000
_cell.length_c   1.000
_cell.angle_alpha   90.00
_cell.angle_beta   90.00
_cell.angle_gamma   90.00
#
_symmetry.space_group_name_H-M   'P 1'
#
loop_
_entity.id
_entity.type
_entity.pdbx_description
1 polymer ?
#
loop_
_entity_poly.entity_id
_entity_poly.type
_entity_poly.pdbx_seq_one_letter_code
_entity_poly.pdbx_strand_id
1 'polypeptide(L)'
;MAQMPTAMKSGLEQKGVTARHIVAIVISALIFGATIYISRYFPIKIGTVQAIYPAAVFAPLFGVWFGVWGSSGLVVGNMLSMLAVGMNPAVYPLALLAQFMMGFVPGIAYRKVKFESVMDRIYFIVMVTIGMVAATVLVVLNLIIFQKVPANIAWGTVWAWMQVSNTLTAAVISPLLFAWMSDYMNKSGLFFKRFWG
;
A
#
# COMPACT_ATOMS: atom_id res chain seq x y z
N MET A 1 27.63 0.75 -52.63
CA MET A 1 27.65 0.34 -51.21
C MET A 1 26.49 1.02 -50.51
N ALA A 2 25.42 0.29 -50.23
CA ALA A 2 24.24 0.84 -49.58
C ALA A 2 24.51 0.98 -48.07
N GLN A 3 24.38 2.20 -47.55
CA GLN A 3 24.42 2.46 -46.11
C GLN A 3 23.11 1.95 -45.50
N MET A 4 23.21 1.03 -44.53
CA MET A 4 22.06 0.58 -43.76
C MET A 4 21.54 1.74 -42.88
N PRO A 5 20.21 1.94 -42.78
CA PRO A 5 19.65 2.93 -41.86
C PRO A 5 19.97 2.52 -40.43
N THR A 6 20.41 3.49 -39.65
CA THR A 6 20.67 3.40 -38.22
C THR A 6 19.37 3.01 -37.51
N ALA A 7 19.16 1.70 -37.35
CA ALA A 7 18.05 1.17 -36.59
C ALA A 7 18.09 1.80 -35.19
N MET A 8 17.02 2.51 -34.90
CA MET A 8 16.70 3.19 -33.67
C MET A 8 17.02 2.26 -32.48
N LYS A 9 18.15 2.50 -31.82
CA LYS A 9 18.48 1.91 -30.51
C LYS A 9 17.55 2.53 -29.45
N SER A 10 16.24 2.33 -29.56
CA SER A 10 15.26 2.79 -28.56
C SER A 10 15.10 1.80 -27.39
N GLY A 11 16.05 0.88 -27.23
CA GLY A 11 16.04 -0.15 -26.18
C GLY A 11 17.21 -0.03 -25.22
N LEU A 12 17.65 1.19 -24.89
CA LEU A 12 18.60 1.36 -23.79
C LEU A 12 17.89 0.95 -22.49
N GLU A 13 18.41 -0.10 -21.84
CA GLU A 13 18.11 -0.43 -20.44
C GLU A 13 18.13 0.86 -19.62
N GLN A 14 16.96 1.39 -19.26
CA GLN A 14 16.89 2.51 -18.34
C GLN A 14 17.22 2.00 -16.93
N LYS A 15 18.52 1.93 -16.62
CA LYS A 15 19.03 1.75 -15.27
C LYS A 15 18.79 3.06 -14.51
N GLY A 16 17.70 3.18 -13.78
CA GLY A 16 17.46 4.33 -12.92
C GLY A 16 15.99 4.62 -12.59
N VAL A 17 15.77 5.70 -11.85
CA VAL A 17 14.43 6.22 -11.56
C VAL A 17 13.87 6.93 -12.79
N THR A 18 12.71 6.48 -13.28
CA THR A 18 12.03 7.05 -14.45
C THR A 18 10.86 7.93 -14.01
N ALA A 19 10.33 8.76 -14.90
CA ALA A 19 9.12 9.54 -14.65
C ALA A 19 7.93 8.66 -14.21
N ARG A 20 7.87 7.42 -14.71
CA ARG A 20 6.83 6.45 -14.36
C ARG A 20 6.91 6.02 -12.89
N HIS A 21 8.11 5.92 -12.32
CA HIS A 21 8.30 5.64 -10.89
C HIS A 21 7.79 6.80 -10.02
N ILE A 22 8.05 8.04 -10.44
CA ILE A 22 7.56 9.24 -9.74
C ILE A 22 6.04 9.28 -9.78
N VAL A 23 5.42 9.03 -10.95
CA VAL A 23 3.97 8.97 -11.11
C VAL A 23 3.36 7.90 -10.20
N ALA A 24 3.96 6.72 -10.11
CA ALA A 24 3.52 5.66 -9.20
C ALA A 24 3.54 6.11 -7.73
N ILE A 25 4.61 6.79 -7.28
CA ILE A 25 4.67 7.35 -5.92
C ILE A 25 3.54 8.36 -5.72
N VAL A 26 3.37 9.31 -6.64
CA VAL A 26 2.41 10.41 -6.50
C VAL A 26 0.97 9.90 -6.48
N ILE A 27 0.59 9.02 -7.41
CA ILE A 27 -0.77 8.45 -7.45
C ILE A 27 -1.06 7.68 -6.16
N SER A 28 -0.13 6.83 -5.74
CA SER A 28 -0.26 6.07 -4.50
C SER A 28 -0.38 6.99 -3.29
N ALA A 29 0.47 8.02 -3.21
CA ALA A 29 0.48 8.98 -2.12
C ALA A 29 -0.82 9.80 -2.04
N LEU A 30 -1.33 10.29 -3.17
CA LEU A 30 -2.56 11.08 -3.20
C LEU A 30 -3.78 10.24 -2.82
N ILE A 31 -3.95 9.06 -3.42
CA ILE A 31 -5.12 8.21 -3.12
C ILE A 31 -5.03 7.68 -1.68
N PHE A 32 -3.87 7.17 -1.28
CA PHE A 32 -3.68 6.64 0.07
C PHE A 32 -3.79 7.75 1.13
N GLY A 33 -3.10 8.88 0.94
CA GLY A 33 -3.15 10.01 1.84
C GLY A 33 -4.56 10.59 1.98
N ALA A 34 -5.29 10.74 0.86
CA ALA A 34 -6.68 11.20 0.86
C ALA A 34 -7.60 10.22 1.59
N THR A 35 -7.46 8.91 1.37
CA THR A 35 -8.29 7.90 2.07
C THR A 35 -7.99 7.86 3.57
N ILE A 36 -6.74 8.04 4.00
CA ILE A 36 -6.40 8.23 5.42
C ILE A 36 -7.06 9.50 5.96
N TYR A 37 -6.93 10.61 5.24
CA TYR A 37 -7.49 11.90 5.66
C TYR A 37 -9.00 11.81 5.84
N ILE A 38 -9.72 11.31 4.82
CA ILE A 38 -11.17 11.07 4.87
C ILE A 38 -11.52 10.18 6.06
N SER A 39 -10.76 9.11 6.30
CA SER A 39 -11.00 8.18 7.42
C SER A 39 -10.92 8.83 8.80
N ARG A 40 -10.20 9.95 8.95
CA ARG A 40 -10.11 10.69 10.21
C ARG A 40 -11.36 11.53 10.48
N TYR A 41 -11.96 12.10 9.43
CA TYR A 41 -13.13 13.00 9.55
C TYR A 41 -14.46 12.28 9.34
N PHE A 42 -14.47 11.23 8.52
CA PHE A 42 -15.64 10.43 8.17
C PHE A 42 -15.38 8.94 8.45
N PRO A 43 -15.08 8.55 9.70
CA PRO A 43 -14.81 7.17 10.02
C PRO A 43 -16.11 6.35 9.89
N ILE A 44 -16.08 5.30 9.08
CA ILE A 44 -17.15 4.30 9.03
C ILE A 44 -17.00 3.44 10.29
N LYS A 45 -17.91 3.63 11.24
CA LYS A 45 -17.84 3.01 12.57
C LYS A 45 -18.93 1.98 12.79
N ILE A 46 -18.61 0.96 13.59
CA ILE A 46 -19.58 0.12 14.29
C ILE A 46 -19.40 0.43 15.78
N GLY A 47 -20.35 1.17 16.36
CA GLY A 47 -20.21 1.73 17.70
C GLY A 47 -19.06 2.74 17.78
N THR A 48 -18.12 2.53 18.70
CA THR A 48 -16.93 3.38 18.87
C THR A 48 -15.75 2.96 17.97
N VAL A 49 -15.87 1.83 17.27
CA VAL A 49 -14.77 1.21 16.52
C VAL A 49 -14.86 1.61 15.05
N GLN A 50 -13.74 2.02 14.46
CA GLN A 50 -13.65 2.19 13.01
C GLN A 50 -13.69 0.81 12.35
N ALA A 51 -14.80 0.49 11.68
CA ALA A 51 -15.04 -0.81 11.09
C ALA A 51 -14.37 -0.96 9.72
N ILE A 52 -14.34 0.13 8.94
CA ILE A 52 -13.71 0.14 7.62
C ILE A 52 -12.63 1.21 7.60
N TYR A 53 -11.43 0.81 7.20
CA TYR A 53 -10.32 1.72 6.93
C TYR A 53 -10.00 1.70 5.43
N PRO A 54 -10.59 2.61 4.63
CA PRO A 54 -10.43 2.65 3.17
C PRO A 54 -8.98 2.58 2.68
N ALA A 55 -8.05 3.22 3.40
CA ALA A 55 -6.64 3.22 3.03
C ALA A 55 -6.04 1.79 2.99
N ALA A 56 -6.43 0.91 3.92
CA ALA A 56 -5.96 -0.48 3.97
C ALA A 56 -6.34 -1.27 2.70
N VAL A 57 -7.44 -0.90 2.03
CA VAL A 57 -7.88 -1.56 0.79
C VAL A 57 -6.88 -1.32 -0.35
N PHE A 58 -6.36 -0.09 -0.46
CA PHE A 58 -5.50 0.31 -1.57
C PHE A 58 -4.02 -0.04 -1.35
N ALA A 59 -3.56 -0.05 -0.10
CA ALA A 59 -2.16 -0.35 0.23
C ALA A 59 -1.58 -1.59 -0.48
N PRO A 60 -2.20 -2.79 -0.38
CA PRO A 60 -1.66 -3.97 -1.04
C PRO A 60 -1.67 -3.85 -2.58
N LEU A 61 -2.67 -3.15 -3.12
CA LEU A 61 -2.83 -2.97 -4.56
C LEU A 61 -1.75 -2.08 -5.14
N PHE A 62 -1.40 -0.99 -4.46
CA PHE A 62 -0.29 -0.14 -4.90
C PHE A 62 1.05 -0.87 -4.85
N GLY A 63 1.27 -1.73 -3.86
CA GLY A 63 2.43 -2.62 -3.85
C GLY A 63 2.43 -3.59 -5.04
N VAL A 64 1.31 -4.21 -5.35
CA VAL A 64 1.19 -5.17 -6.47
C VAL A 64 1.31 -4.46 -7.81
N TRP A 65 0.63 -3.35 -8.02
CA TRP A 65 0.63 -2.63 -9.28
C TRP A 65 1.95 -1.89 -9.53
N PHE A 66 2.52 -1.26 -8.49
CA PHE A 66 3.63 -0.33 -8.63
C PHE A 66 4.89 -0.71 -7.82
N GLY A 67 4.91 -1.89 -7.23
CA GLY A 67 6.09 -2.43 -6.55
C GLY A 67 6.58 -1.54 -5.42
N VAL A 68 7.90 -1.38 -5.31
CA VAL A 68 8.54 -0.55 -4.27
C VAL A 68 8.06 0.89 -4.31
N TRP A 69 7.82 1.43 -5.51
CA TRP A 69 7.41 2.81 -5.72
C TRP A 69 6.00 3.07 -5.22
N GLY A 70 5.10 2.10 -5.40
CA GLY A 70 3.76 2.14 -4.80
C GLY A 70 3.82 2.15 -3.28
N SER A 71 4.60 1.23 -2.70
CA SER A 71 4.80 1.14 -1.25
C SER A 71 5.43 2.41 -0.65
N SER A 72 6.41 3.00 -1.33
CA SER A 72 6.99 4.30 -0.94
C SER A 72 5.95 5.41 -1.02
N GLY A 73 5.08 5.39 -2.03
CA GLY A 73 3.94 6.30 -2.13
C GLY A 73 3.00 6.21 -0.93
N LEU A 74 2.79 5.03 -0.34
CA LEU A 74 2.00 4.89 0.90
C LEU A 74 2.61 5.68 2.07
N VAL A 75 3.95 5.65 2.18
CA VAL A 75 4.68 6.41 3.20
C VAL A 75 4.48 7.90 2.99
N VAL A 76 4.72 8.39 1.77
CA VAL A 76 4.55 9.80 1.40
C VAL A 76 3.10 10.24 1.63
N GLY A 77 2.12 9.44 1.21
CA GLY A 77 0.70 9.73 1.40
C GLY A 77 0.32 9.85 2.86
N ASN A 78 0.84 8.97 3.72
CA ASN A 78 0.59 9.06 5.16
C ASN A 78 1.25 10.31 5.78
N MET A 79 2.47 10.66 5.37
CA MET A 79 3.13 11.90 5.81
C MET A 79 2.31 13.13 5.43
N LEU A 80 1.84 13.21 4.17
CA LEU A 80 0.99 14.31 3.70
C LEU A 80 -0.32 14.38 4.51
N SER A 81 -0.95 13.23 4.75
CA SER A 81 -2.15 13.15 5.58
C SER A 81 -1.89 13.65 7.00
N MET A 82 -0.79 13.25 7.64
CA MET A 82 -0.40 13.71 8.97
C MET A 82 -0.18 15.23 9.01
N LEU A 83 0.58 15.77 8.06
CA LEU A 83 0.86 17.21 7.99
C LEU A 83 -0.42 18.03 7.78
N ALA A 84 -1.35 17.54 6.96
CA ALA A 84 -2.63 18.21 6.70
C ALA A 84 -3.52 18.35 7.96
N VAL A 85 -3.26 17.58 9.02
CA VAL A 85 -3.99 17.67 10.30
C VAL A 85 -3.11 18.19 11.44
N GLY A 86 -1.94 18.77 11.13
CA GLY A 86 -1.02 19.34 12.12
C GLY A 86 -0.20 18.31 12.92
N MET A 87 -0.13 17.05 12.47
CA MET A 87 0.70 16.03 13.10
C MET A 87 2.11 16.03 12.51
N ASN A 88 3.13 15.98 13.38
CA ASN A 88 4.53 15.85 12.96
C ASN A 88 4.85 14.38 12.59
N PRO A 89 5.20 14.04 11.33
CA PRO A 89 5.52 12.67 10.94
C PRO A 89 6.78 12.10 11.62
N ALA A 90 7.68 12.94 12.13
CA ALA A 90 8.96 12.51 12.71
C ALA A 90 8.79 11.65 13.98
N VAL A 91 7.65 11.75 14.67
CA VAL A 91 7.34 10.91 15.86
C VAL A 91 6.60 9.62 15.50
N TYR A 92 6.47 9.31 14.20
CA TYR A 92 5.78 8.14 13.68
C TYR A 92 6.64 7.24 12.76
N PRO A 93 7.96 7.05 12.99
CA PRO A 93 8.82 6.34 12.04
C PRO A 93 8.40 4.88 11.83
N LEU A 94 8.00 4.16 12.89
CA LEU A 94 7.56 2.77 12.76
C LEU A 94 6.16 2.68 12.12
N ALA A 95 5.29 3.67 12.37
CA ALA A 95 3.99 3.72 11.71
C ALA A 95 4.09 4.12 10.23
N LEU A 96 5.12 4.87 9.83
CA LEU A 96 5.46 5.14 8.42
C LEU A 96 6.01 3.88 7.75
N LEU A 97 6.93 3.16 8.41
CA LEU A 97 7.41 1.85 7.94
C LEU A 97 6.26 0.85 7.82
N ALA A 98 5.29 0.87 8.74
CA ALA A 98 4.09 0.05 8.65
C ALA A 98 3.35 0.25 7.32
N GLN A 99 3.16 1.51 6.89
CA GLN A 99 2.47 1.78 5.62
C GLN A 99 3.22 1.20 4.44
N PHE A 100 4.56 1.31 4.45
CA PHE A 100 5.39 0.66 3.44
C PHE A 100 5.16 -0.85 3.43
N MET A 101 5.17 -1.50 4.61
CA MET A 101 4.99 -2.96 4.74
C MET A 101 3.64 -3.46 4.23
N MET A 102 2.56 -2.68 4.40
CA MET A 102 1.22 -3.04 3.90
C MET A 102 1.21 -3.23 2.37
N GLY A 103 1.96 -2.43 1.63
CA GLY A 103 2.13 -2.60 0.19
C GLY A 103 3.28 -3.55 -0.18
N PHE A 104 4.38 -3.48 0.55
CA PHE A 104 5.63 -4.18 0.22
C PHE A 104 5.45 -5.70 0.23
N VAL A 105 4.86 -6.27 1.28
CA VAL A 105 4.72 -7.73 1.43
C VAL A 105 3.88 -8.34 0.31
N PRO A 106 2.64 -7.91 0.05
CA PRO A 106 1.88 -8.43 -1.08
C PRO A 106 2.51 -8.02 -2.42
N GLY A 107 3.15 -6.85 -2.49
CA GLY A 107 3.80 -6.35 -3.69
C GLY A 107 4.99 -7.16 -4.15
N ILE A 108 5.80 -7.71 -3.24
CA ILE A 108 6.93 -8.59 -3.61
C ILE A 108 6.47 -10.03 -3.86
N ALA A 109 5.47 -10.49 -3.10
CA ALA A 109 4.98 -11.86 -3.17
C ALA A 109 4.07 -12.13 -4.38
N TYR A 110 3.25 -11.16 -4.78
CA TYR A 110 2.26 -11.32 -5.85
C TYR A 110 2.48 -10.30 -6.98
N ARG A 111 2.98 -10.78 -8.13
CA ARG A 111 3.31 -9.97 -9.32
C ARG A 111 2.45 -10.26 -10.56
N LYS A 112 1.28 -10.87 -10.38
CA LYS A 112 0.36 -11.12 -11.50
C LYS A 112 -0.53 -9.90 -11.74
N VAL A 113 -1.03 -9.75 -12.96
CA VAL A 113 -1.98 -8.70 -13.36
C VAL A 113 -3.43 -9.12 -13.06
N LYS A 114 -3.70 -10.41 -12.92
CA LYS A 114 -5.05 -10.94 -12.66
C LYS A 114 -4.96 -12.25 -11.88
N PHE A 115 -6.06 -12.65 -11.26
CA PHE A 115 -6.21 -13.99 -10.70
C PHE A 115 -6.43 -14.98 -11.83
N GLU A 116 -5.57 -16.00 -11.95
CA GLU A 116 -5.72 -17.07 -12.95
C GLU A 116 -6.37 -18.31 -12.33
N SER A 117 -6.34 -18.42 -11.01
CA SER A 117 -6.92 -19.52 -10.26
C SER A 117 -7.46 -19.07 -8.90
N VAL A 118 -8.25 -19.92 -8.27
CA VAL A 118 -8.66 -19.74 -6.86
C VAL A 118 -7.44 -19.70 -5.93
N MET A 119 -6.42 -20.51 -6.23
CA MET A 119 -5.18 -20.54 -5.45
C MET A 119 -4.42 -19.22 -5.49
N ASP A 120 -4.41 -18.53 -6.64
CA ASP A 120 -3.83 -17.18 -6.73
C ASP A 120 -4.55 -16.19 -5.82
N ARG A 121 -5.89 -16.27 -5.77
CA ARG A 121 -6.70 -15.41 -4.92
C ARG A 121 -6.44 -15.69 -3.43
N ILE A 122 -6.39 -16.96 -3.04
CA ILE A 122 -6.07 -17.37 -1.67
C ILE A 122 -4.66 -16.87 -1.30
N TYR A 123 -3.68 -17.13 -2.16
CA TYR A 123 -2.30 -16.70 -1.92
C TYR A 123 -2.20 -15.17 -1.77
N PHE A 124 -2.88 -14.41 -2.64
CA PHE A 124 -2.95 -12.95 -2.50
C PHE A 124 -3.54 -12.53 -1.15
N ILE A 125 -4.68 -13.11 -0.74
CA ILE A 125 -5.34 -12.81 0.55
C ILE A 125 -4.40 -13.12 1.72
N VAL A 126 -3.71 -14.25 1.69
CA VAL A 126 -2.74 -14.63 2.73
C VAL A 126 -1.59 -13.61 2.79
N MET A 127 -1.03 -13.20 1.65
CA MET A 127 0.05 -12.21 1.62
C MET A 127 -0.38 -10.82 2.08
N VAL A 128 -1.59 -10.39 1.72
CA VAL A 128 -2.20 -9.16 2.25
C VAL A 128 -2.35 -9.25 3.78
N THR A 129 -2.83 -10.39 4.28
CA THR A 129 -3.02 -10.62 5.72
C THR A 129 -1.69 -10.55 6.47
N ILE A 130 -0.65 -11.22 5.97
CA ILE A 130 0.70 -11.18 6.55
C ILE A 130 1.24 -9.74 6.56
N GLY A 131 1.10 -9.02 5.44
CA GLY A 131 1.51 -7.62 5.34
C GLY A 131 0.80 -6.71 6.34
N MET A 132 -0.51 -6.87 6.51
CA MET A 132 -1.32 -6.11 7.46
C MET A 132 -0.98 -6.43 8.92
N VAL A 133 -0.81 -7.71 9.25
CA VAL A 133 -0.39 -8.12 10.60
C VAL A 133 0.98 -7.54 10.94
N ALA A 134 1.96 -7.66 10.04
CA ALA A 134 3.30 -7.11 10.25
C ALA A 134 3.26 -5.58 10.41
N ALA A 135 2.49 -4.88 9.56
CA ALA A 135 2.34 -3.44 9.63
C ALA A 135 1.67 -2.98 10.93
N THR A 136 0.59 -3.62 11.34
CA THR A 136 -0.15 -3.23 12.56
C THR A 136 0.65 -3.48 13.84
N VAL A 137 1.51 -4.49 13.87
CA VAL A 137 2.51 -4.67 14.93
C VAL A 137 3.45 -3.46 15.03
N LEU A 138 3.97 -2.98 13.89
CA LEU A 138 4.83 -1.78 13.86
C LEU A 138 4.09 -0.51 14.32
N VAL A 139 2.81 -0.36 13.95
CA VAL A 139 1.98 0.77 14.44
C VAL A 139 1.85 0.71 15.97
N VAL A 140 1.55 -0.47 16.52
CA VAL A 140 1.38 -0.64 17.97
C VAL A 140 2.69 -0.38 18.73
N LEU A 141 3.81 -0.89 18.23
CA LEU A 141 5.14 -0.58 18.77
C LEU A 141 5.40 0.92 18.77
N ASN A 142 5.05 1.63 17.68
CA ASN A 142 5.18 3.08 17.64
C ASN A 142 4.38 3.77 18.76
N LEU A 143 3.13 3.34 18.98
CA LEU A 143 2.26 3.93 20.01
C LEU A 143 2.82 3.71 21.42
N ILE A 144 3.44 2.55 21.67
CA ILE A 144 4.05 2.22 22.96
C ILE A 144 5.34 3.03 23.18
N ILE A 145 6.24 3.04 22.20
CA ILE A 145 7.55 3.70 22.31
C ILE A 145 7.40 5.21 22.55
N PHE A 146 6.47 5.84 21.85
CA PHE A 146 6.18 7.27 22.01
C PHE A 146 5.15 7.57 23.11
N GLN A 147 4.90 6.59 23.99
CA GLN A 147 4.04 6.71 25.18
C GLN A 147 2.65 7.27 24.89
N LYS A 148 2.09 6.98 23.71
CA LYS A 148 0.74 7.40 23.32
C LYS A 148 -0.34 6.51 23.93
N VAL A 149 -0.02 5.22 24.15
CA VAL A 149 -0.95 4.22 24.70
C VAL A 149 -0.17 3.25 25.61
N PRO A 150 -0.68 2.90 26.80
CA PRO A 150 -0.11 1.86 27.65
C PRO A 150 -0.04 0.50 26.92
N ALA A 151 1.04 -0.26 27.13
CA ALA A 151 1.30 -1.49 26.39
C ALA A 151 0.18 -2.54 26.49
N ASN A 152 -0.43 -2.70 27.67
CA ASN A 152 -1.55 -3.62 27.89
C ASN A 152 -2.78 -3.25 27.03
N ILE A 153 -3.13 -1.97 26.94
CA ILE A 153 -4.23 -1.48 26.11
C ILE A 153 -3.86 -1.56 24.62
N ALA A 154 -2.61 -1.25 24.28
CA ALA A 154 -2.12 -1.26 22.92
C ALA A 154 -2.19 -2.68 22.30
N TRP A 155 -1.75 -3.70 23.02
CA TRP A 155 -1.81 -5.09 22.56
C TRP A 155 -3.19 -5.74 22.73
N GLY A 156 -3.87 -5.48 23.85
CA GLY A 156 -5.14 -6.14 24.17
C GLY A 156 -6.34 -5.59 23.40
N THR A 157 -6.33 -4.29 23.08
CA THR A 157 -7.50 -3.64 22.46
C THR A 157 -7.15 -3.00 21.13
N VAL A 158 -6.12 -2.15 21.08
CA VAL A 158 -5.81 -1.38 19.87
C VAL A 158 -5.39 -2.30 18.73
N TRP A 159 -4.45 -3.22 18.97
CA TRP A 159 -3.97 -4.15 17.94
C TRP A 159 -5.08 -5.07 17.42
N ALA A 160 -5.87 -5.63 18.32
CA ALA A 160 -6.99 -6.51 17.97
C ALA A 160 -8.00 -5.77 17.07
N TRP A 161 -8.32 -4.51 17.37
CA TRP A 161 -9.20 -3.72 16.52
C TRP A 161 -8.59 -3.31 15.19
N MET A 162 -7.28 -3.08 15.13
CA MET A 162 -6.62 -2.88 13.85
C MET A 162 -6.69 -4.12 12.96
N GLN A 163 -6.75 -5.33 13.51
CA GLN A 163 -6.96 -6.54 12.70
C GLN A 163 -8.36 -6.56 12.09
N VAL A 164 -9.38 -6.19 12.85
CA VAL A 164 -10.76 -6.11 12.34
C VAL A 164 -10.88 -4.98 11.32
N SER A 165 -10.33 -3.79 11.60
CA SER A 165 -10.52 -2.63 10.73
C SER A 165 -9.68 -2.66 9.46
N ASN A 166 -8.43 -3.13 9.55
CA ASN A 166 -7.48 -3.05 8.45
C ASN A 166 -7.32 -4.40 7.77
N THR A 167 -7.00 -5.44 8.55
CA THR A 167 -6.66 -6.77 8.00
C THR A 167 -7.88 -7.41 7.34
N LEU A 168 -9.02 -7.47 8.04
CA LEU A 168 -10.25 -8.05 7.47
C LEU A 168 -10.75 -7.23 6.26
N THR A 169 -10.80 -5.90 6.40
CA THR A 169 -11.20 -5.00 5.31
C THR A 169 -10.34 -5.20 4.07
N ALA A 170 -9.01 -5.23 4.20
CA ALA A 170 -8.12 -5.45 3.07
C ALA A 170 -8.22 -6.88 2.51
N ALA A 171 -8.27 -7.90 3.37
CA ALA A 171 -8.40 -9.30 2.95
C ALA A 171 -9.68 -9.56 2.15
N VAL A 172 -10.76 -8.83 2.43
CA VAL A 172 -12.04 -8.97 1.73
C VAL A 172 -12.12 -8.07 0.51
N ILE A 173 -11.82 -6.77 0.67
CA ILE A 173 -12.10 -5.77 -0.37
C ILE A 173 -10.95 -5.67 -1.39
N SER A 174 -9.69 -5.79 -0.97
CA SER A 174 -8.57 -5.66 -1.90
C SER A 174 -8.61 -6.70 -3.03
N PRO A 175 -8.93 -8.00 -2.80
CA PRO A 175 -9.06 -8.94 -3.92
C PRO A 175 -10.17 -8.56 -4.89
N LEU A 176 -11.31 -8.06 -4.40
CA LEU A 176 -12.42 -7.64 -5.26
C LEU A 176 -11.99 -6.46 -6.13
N LEU A 177 -11.35 -5.47 -5.51
CA LEU A 177 -10.86 -4.28 -6.20
C LEU A 177 -9.73 -4.62 -7.18
N PHE A 178 -8.85 -5.54 -6.80
CA PHE A 178 -7.80 -6.07 -7.68
C PHE A 178 -8.40 -6.73 -8.93
N ALA A 179 -9.41 -7.59 -8.77
CA ALA A 179 -10.06 -8.26 -9.89
C ALA A 179 -10.74 -7.27 -10.84
N TRP A 180 -11.30 -6.17 -10.31
CA TRP A 180 -11.97 -5.16 -11.12
C TRP A 180 -11.01 -4.18 -11.81
N MET A 181 -9.98 -3.70 -11.11
CA MET A 181 -9.14 -2.59 -11.61
C MET A 181 -7.90 -3.04 -12.39
N SER A 182 -7.38 -4.24 -12.16
CA SER A 182 -6.02 -4.56 -12.63
C SER A 182 -5.87 -4.61 -14.14
N ASP A 183 -6.94 -4.94 -14.87
CA ASP A 183 -6.96 -4.84 -16.34
C ASP A 183 -6.77 -3.39 -16.82
N TYR A 184 -7.36 -2.41 -16.14
CA TYR A 184 -7.17 -0.99 -16.44
C TYR A 184 -5.75 -0.54 -16.11
N MET A 185 -5.18 -1.03 -14.99
CA MET A 185 -3.80 -0.74 -14.61
C MET A 185 -2.78 -1.28 -15.62
N ASN A 186 -3.08 -2.44 -16.21
CA ASN A 186 -2.25 -3.02 -17.26
C ASN A 186 -2.42 -2.30 -18.61
N LYS A 187 -3.66 -1.99 -19.01
CA LYS A 187 -3.95 -1.26 -20.26
C LYS A 187 -3.39 0.17 -20.27
N SER A 188 -3.41 0.85 -19.12
CA SER A 188 -2.80 2.17 -18.96
C SER A 188 -1.27 2.14 -18.98
N GLY A 189 -0.66 0.96 -19.01
CA GLY A 189 0.78 0.80 -18.94
C GLY A 189 1.37 1.28 -17.63
N LEU A 190 0.57 1.35 -16.55
CA LEU A 190 1.03 1.77 -15.23
C LEU A 190 1.53 0.59 -14.38
N PHE A 191 1.05 -0.63 -14.63
CA PHE A 191 1.50 -1.86 -13.95
C PHE A 191 2.98 -2.21 -14.19
N PHE A 192 3.80 -2.29 -13.14
CA PHE A 192 5.19 -2.76 -13.23
C PHE A 192 5.25 -4.28 -13.23
N LYS A 193 5.96 -4.88 -14.19
CA LYS A 193 6.12 -6.33 -14.22
C LYS A 193 7.07 -6.82 -13.12
N ARG A 194 8.08 -6.01 -12.80
CA ARG A 194 9.05 -6.28 -11.73
C ARG A 194 8.75 -5.40 -10.52
N PHE A 195 9.17 -5.85 -9.34
CA PHE A 195 8.97 -5.09 -8.12
C PHE A 195 9.70 -3.72 -8.11
N TRP A 196 10.81 -3.62 -8.85
CA TRP A 196 11.63 -2.41 -8.94
C TRP A 196 11.23 -1.47 -10.10
N GLY A 197 10.25 -1.85 -10.93
CA GLY A 197 9.94 -1.21 -12.21
C GLY A 197 10.20 -2.15 -13.37
#